data_AF-A0A8H7XN23-F1
#
_entry.id   AF-A0A8H7XN23-F1
#
_cell.length_a   1.000
_cell.length_b   1.000
_cell.length_c   1.000
_cell.angle_alpha   90.00
_cell.angle_beta   90.00
_cell.angle_gamma   90.00
#
_symmetry.space_group_name_H-M   'P 1'
#
loop_
_entity.id
_entity.type
_entity.pdbx_description
1 polymer ?
#
loop_
_entity_poly.entity_id
_entity_poly.type
_entity_poly.pdbx_seq_one_letter_code
_entity_poly.pdbx_strand_id
1 'polypeptide(L)'
;MEDGQKVVLKKVETATQEIPFATTFSSKEWKKDPRNCCVPILDVIMIPCDDDHAFIVMPQLLAFHLLPFRFLGEFCEFALQVLQGLEFLHDHNIAHGDICWGNIMMDPSKVIPKGTHFVLWQSHTGKPFKKFEWKTRWSVKPVQYYIIDFGISMKCLDKDAQGLGQWGQDKTVPEMLKNEWCNLLMVDIYQLGNVFKQCLSTYQGLDAFAELADAMTKQNPNERPTAAESVRMCKKIIADTTGTDNMTNRVWKIKRLVDGKLGSGLMLTKLERMRVRCGWNPTI
;
A
#
# COMPACT_ATOMS: atom_id res chain seq x y z
N MET A 1 -19.32 7.81 -20.95
CA MET A 1 -19.35 6.57 -20.15
C MET A 1 -20.26 6.84 -18.96
N GLU A 2 -21.31 6.05 -18.77
CA GLU A 2 -22.24 6.14 -17.63
C GLU A 2 -22.22 4.80 -16.86
N ASP A 3 -21.04 4.33 -16.47
CA ASP A 3 -20.91 3.09 -15.68
C ASP A 3 -21.18 3.32 -14.18
N GLY A 4 -21.41 4.57 -13.75
CA GLY A 4 -21.63 4.94 -12.36
C GLY A 4 -20.40 4.78 -11.47
N GLN A 5 -19.20 4.56 -12.04
CA GLN A 5 -17.97 4.41 -11.30
C GLN A 5 -17.58 5.74 -10.64
N LYS A 6 -17.29 5.72 -9.34
CA LYS A 6 -16.73 6.88 -8.65
C LYS A 6 -15.26 7.04 -9.00
N VAL A 7 -14.87 8.27 -9.31
CA VAL A 7 -13.50 8.62 -9.73
C VAL A 7 -12.92 9.71 -8.84
N VAL A 8 -11.59 9.82 -8.87
CA VAL A 8 -10.80 10.88 -8.26
C VAL A 8 -10.05 11.57 -9.40
N LEU A 9 -10.02 12.91 -9.36
CA LEU A 9 -9.24 13.73 -10.28
C LEU A 9 -8.03 14.24 -9.51
N LYS A 10 -6.83 13.86 -9.96
CA LYS A 10 -5.57 14.41 -9.45
C LYS A 10 -5.09 15.47 -10.43
N LYS A 11 -4.90 16.71 -9.96
CA LYS A 11 -4.20 17.76 -10.73
C LYS A 11 -2.71 17.42 -10.74
N VAL A 12 -2.09 17.39 -11.92
CA VAL A 12 -0.67 17.08 -12.10
C VAL A 12 -0.04 18.10 -13.04
N GLU A 13 1.29 18.27 -12.94
CA GLU A 13 2.07 19.10 -13.85
C GLU A 13 2.38 18.33 -15.13
N THR A 14 2.11 18.93 -16.30
CA THR A 14 2.30 18.29 -17.62
C THR A 14 3.77 18.08 -17.97
N ALA A 15 4.67 18.90 -17.40
CA ALA A 15 6.11 18.82 -17.62
C ALA A 15 6.78 17.62 -16.91
N THR A 16 6.07 16.95 -15.99
CA THR A 16 6.59 15.81 -15.22
C THR A 16 6.42 14.48 -15.97
N GLN A 17 7.10 13.43 -15.49
CA GLN A 17 6.94 12.08 -16.04
C GLN A 17 5.70 11.35 -15.52
N GLU A 18 4.88 11.97 -14.67
CA GLU A 18 3.75 11.30 -14.03
C GLU A 18 2.69 10.84 -15.06
N ILE A 19 2.31 11.71 -16.01
CA ILE A 19 1.35 11.34 -17.07
C ILE A 19 1.91 10.21 -17.97
N PRO A 20 3.14 10.30 -18.52
CA PRO A 20 3.75 9.21 -19.27
C PRO A 20 3.78 7.87 -18.52
N PHE A 21 4.17 7.87 -17.23
CA PHE A 21 4.16 6.65 -16.42
C PHE A 21 2.74 6.10 -16.24
N ALA A 22 1.82 6.94 -15.78
CA ALA A 22 0.46 6.52 -15.46
C ALA A 22 -0.30 5.99 -16.69
N THR A 23 -0.08 6.61 -17.86
CA THR A 23 -0.64 6.12 -19.14
C THR A 23 0.00 4.81 -19.59
N THR A 24 1.32 4.66 -19.44
CA THR A 24 2.05 3.42 -19.77
C THR A 24 1.57 2.23 -18.93
N PHE A 25 1.46 2.41 -17.60
CA PHE A 25 0.96 1.38 -16.69
C PHE A 25 -0.47 0.94 -17.01
N SER A 26 -1.24 1.84 -17.61
CA SER A 26 -2.65 1.62 -17.97
C SER A 26 -2.85 1.07 -19.38
N SER A 27 -1.75 0.87 -20.12
CA SER A 27 -1.78 0.33 -21.49
C SER A 27 -2.29 -1.11 -21.53
N LYS A 28 -2.83 -1.52 -22.67
CA LYS A 28 -3.34 -2.90 -22.88
C LYS A 28 -2.23 -3.94 -22.74
N GLU A 29 -0.99 -3.59 -22.99
CA GLU A 29 0.15 -4.49 -22.87
C GLU A 29 0.50 -4.73 -21.40
N TRP A 30 0.64 -3.66 -20.62
CA TRP A 30 1.07 -3.75 -19.23
C TRP A 30 -0.05 -4.27 -18.30
N LYS A 31 -1.32 -4.09 -18.69
CA LYS A 31 -2.46 -4.70 -17.99
C LYS A 31 -2.53 -6.22 -18.12
N LYS A 32 -1.76 -6.84 -19.04
CA LYS A 32 -1.71 -8.31 -19.17
C LYS A 32 -0.87 -8.97 -18.07
N ASP A 33 0.09 -8.26 -17.50
CA ASP A 33 0.88 -8.79 -16.38
C ASP A 33 0.04 -8.68 -15.10
N PRO A 34 -0.37 -9.81 -14.48
CA PRO A 34 -1.20 -9.78 -13.28
C PRO A 34 -0.48 -9.22 -12.05
N ARG A 35 0.85 -9.03 -12.13
CA ARG A 35 1.65 -8.39 -11.07
C ARG A 35 1.49 -6.87 -11.07
N ASN A 36 1.01 -6.28 -12.18
CA ASN A 36 0.83 -4.84 -12.29
C ASN A 36 -0.24 -4.34 -11.32
N CYS A 37 0.21 -3.82 -10.18
CA CYS A 37 -0.63 -3.19 -9.16
C CYS A 37 -0.63 -1.66 -9.28
N CYS A 38 -0.17 -1.08 -10.39
CA CYS A 38 -0.25 0.37 -10.56
C CYS A 38 -1.72 0.77 -10.72
N VAL A 39 -2.14 1.89 -10.12
CA VAL A 39 -3.50 2.38 -10.28
C VAL A 39 -3.84 2.61 -11.76
N PRO A 40 -4.98 2.07 -12.23
CA PRO A 40 -5.38 2.29 -13.61
C PRO A 40 -5.83 3.73 -13.80
N ILE A 41 -5.34 4.34 -14.88
CA ILE A 41 -5.80 5.63 -15.38
C ILE A 41 -6.95 5.39 -16.34
N LEU A 42 -8.07 6.05 -16.05
CA LEU A 42 -9.31 5.97 -16.83
C LEU A 42 -9.31 7.01 -17.95
N ASP A 43 -8.78 8.21 -17.68
CA ASP A 43 -8.71 9.31 -18.63
C ASP A 43 -7.65 10.35 -18.21
N VAL A 44 -7.23 11.21 -19.15
CA VAL A 44 -6.40 12.38 -18.90
C VAL A 44 -7.09 13.60 -19.52
N ILE A 45 -7.50 14.55 -18.68
CA ILE A 45 -8.24 15.74 -19.10
C ILE A 45 -7.30 16.94 -19.10
N MET A 46 -7.04 17.49 -20.28
CA MET A 46 -6.30 18.75 -20.44
C MET A 46 -7.15 19.92 -19.95
N ILE A 47 -6.55 20.85 -19.23
CA ILE A 47 -7.25 22.02 -18.70
C ILE A 47 -7.29 23.11 -19.79
N PRO A 48 -8.48 23.64 -20.15
CA PRO A 48 -8.55 24.73 -21.12
C PRO A 48 -7.74 25.95 -20.66
N CYS A 49 -6.84 26.44 -21.52
CA CYS A 49 -5.96 27.59 -21.27
C CYS A 49 -4.93 27.41 -20.15
N ASP A 50 -4.60 26.18 -19.74
CA ASP A 50 -3.53 25.86 -18.78
C ASP A 50 -2.72 24.68 -19.34
N ASP A 51 -1.63 24.98 -20.05
CA ASP A 51 -0.74 23.99 -20.64
C ASP A 51 0.20 23.35 -19.61
N ASP A 52 0.30 23.94 -18.41
CA ASP A 52 1.19 23.48 -17.34
C ASP A 52 0.54 22.36 -16.50
N HIS A 53 -0.78 22.17 -16.60
CA HIS A 53 -1.49 21.21 -15.78
C HIS A 53 -2.55 20.38 -16.53
N ALA A 54 -2.74 19.16 -16.04
CA ALA A 54 -3.80 18.27 -16.47
C ALA A 54 -4.46 17.59 -15.26
N PHE A 55 -5.64 17.01 -15.47
CA PHE A 55 -6.25 16.08 -14.52
C PHE A 55 -6.03 14.65 -14.99
N ILE A 56 -5.46 13.82 -14.12
CA ILE A 56 -5.49 12.37 -14.25
C ILE A 56 -6.76 11.86 -13.56
N VAL A 57 -7.57 11.11 -14.29
CA VAL A 57 -8.79 10.47 -13.78
C VAL A 57 -8.49 9.03 -13.38
N MET A 58 -8.69 8.72 -12.11
CA MET A 58 -8.43 7.39 -11.52
C MET A 58 -9.64 6.90 -10.72
N PRO A 59 -9.80 5.58 -10.50
CA PRO A 59 -10.87 5.06 -9.65
C PRO A 59 -10.80 5.63 -8.23
N GLN A 60 -11.95 5.83 -7.59
CA GLN A 60 -11.99 6.12 -6.16
C GLN A 60 -11.66 4.87 -5.35
N LEU A 61 -10.43 4.82 -4.84
CA LEU A 61 -9.93 3.74 -3.98
C LEU A 61 -10.04 4.09 -2.50
N LEU A 62 -9.82 3.10 -1.63
CA LEU A 62 -9.77 3.26 -0.18
C LEU A 62 -8.36 2.96 0.32
N ALA A 63 -7.81 3.80 1.21
CA ALA A 63 -6.50 3.52 1.81
C ALA A 63 -6.51 2.15 2.52
N PHE A 64 -5.50 1.33 2.25
CA PHE A 64 -5.51 -0.10 2.59
C PHE A 64 -5.65 -0.35 4.11
N HIS A 65 -5.26 0.60 4.95
CA HIS A 65 -5.21 0.46 6.40
C HIS A 65 -6.49 0.93 7.13
N LEU A 66 -7.45 1.54 6.41
CA LEU A 66 -8.67 2.09 7.01
C LEU A 66 -9.60 0.98 7.51
N LEU A 67 -9.73 -0.09 6.73
CA LEU A 67 -10.38 -1.32 7.16
C LEU A 67 -9.33 -2.30 7.70
N PRO A 68 -9.47 -2.84 8.90
CA PRO A 68 -8.41 -3.64 9.50
C PRO A 68 -8.32 -5.05 8.94
N PHE A 69 -7.12 -5.63 8.97
CA PHE A 69 -6.92 -7.06 8.81
C PHE A 69 -7.49 -7.81 10.03
N ARG A 70 -8.15 -8.94 9.77
CA ARG A 70 -8.78 -9.81 10.77
C ARG A 70 -8.23 -11.23 10.77
N PHE A 71 -7.64 -11.63 9.65
CA PHE A 71 -7.04 -12.95 9.47
C PHE A 71 -5.65 -12.81 8.87
N LEU A 72 -4.74 -13.72 9.23
CA LEU A 72 -3.38 -13.74 8.71
C LEU A 72 -3.38 -13.84 7.19
N GLY A 73 -4.27 -14.66 6.62
CA GLY A 73 -4.41 -14.81 5.19
C GLY A 73 -4.82 -13.53 4.45
N GLU A 74 -5.52 -12.59 5.10
CA GLU A 74 -5.82 -11.28 4.49
C GLU A 74 -4.55 -10.42 4.35
N PHE A 75 -3.62 -10.55 5.29
CA PHE A 75 -2.32 -9.89 5.22
C PHE A 75 -1.38 -10.59 4.24
N CYS A 76 -1.40 -11.93 4.18
CA CYS A 76 -0.68 -12.70 3.16
C CYS A 76 -1.08 -12.26 1.73
N GLU A 77 -2.38 -12.12 1.45
CA GLU A 77 -2.88 -11.65 0.16
C GLU A 77 -2.41 -10.23 -0.15
N PHE A 78 -2.48 -9.33 0.84
CA PHE A 78 -1.99 -7.96 0.72
C PHE A 78 -0.48 -7.90 0.42
N ALA A 79 0.33 -8.54 1.27
CA ALA A 79 1.78 -8.51 1.18
C ALA A 79 2.28 -9.07 -0.16
N LEU A 80 1.69 -10.18 -0.61
CA LEU A 80 2.06 -10.78 -1.90
C LEU A 80 1.76 -9.84 -3.06
N GLN A 81 0.56 -9.24 -3.11
CA GLN A 81 0.18 -8.35 -4.21
C GLN A 81 1.09 -7.12 -4.28
N VAL A 82 1.34 -6.43 -3.16
CA VAL A 82 2.18 -5.22 -3.17
C VAL A 82 3.65 -5.52 -3.49
N LEU A 83 4.18 -6.67 -3.04
CA LEU A 83 5.52 -7.11 -3.41
C LEU A 83 5.61 -7.49 -4.89
N GLN A 84 4.59 -8.14 -5.45
CA GLN A 84 4.52 -8.42 -6.88
C GLN A 84 4.40 -7.14 -7.71
N GLY A 85 3.64 -6.15 -7.22
CA GLY A 85 3.59 -4.80 -7.80
C GLY A 85 4.95 -4.13 -7.82
N LEU A 86 5.73 -4.27 -6.74
CA LEU A 86 7.09 -3.75 -6.68
C LEU A 86 8.03 -4.51 -7.62
N GLU A 87 7.97 -5.84 -7.65
CA GLU A 87 8.73 -6.69 -8.58
C GLU A 87 8.43 -6.30 -10.04
N PHE A 88 7.16 -6.07 -10.36
CA PHE A 88 6.74 -5.60 -11.68
C PHE A 88 7.41 -4.27 -12.04
N LEU A 89 7.40 -3.27 -11.15
CA LEU A 89 8.05 -1.99 -11.41
C LEU A 89 9.57 -2.17 -11.62
N HIS A 90 10.21 -2.95 -10.77
CA HIS A 90 11.66 -3.18 -10.81
C HIS A 90 12.10 -3.99 -12.03
N ASP A 91 11.29 -4.94 -12.51
CA ASP A 91 11.52 -5.67 -13.77
C ASP A 91 11.46 -4.73 -14.99
N HIS A 92 10.71 -3.64 -14.89
CA HIS A 92 10.68 -2.59 -15.89
C HIS A 92 11.68 -1.46 -15.60
N ASN A 93 12.63 -1.63 -14.68
CA ASN A 93 13.60 -0.59 -14.27
C ASN A 93 12.92 0.71 -13.84
N ILE A 94 11.83 0.64 -13.09
CA ILE A 94 11.14 1.81 -12.56
C ILE A 94 11.25 1.80 -11.04
N ALA A 95 11.83 2.87 -10.49
CA ALA A 95 11.80 3.16 -9.07
C ALA A 95 10.56 4.02 -8.77
N HIS A 96 9.77 3.62 -7.77
CA HIS A 96 8.61 4.40 -7.35
C HIS A 96 9.04 5.68 -6.61
N GLY A 97 10.01 5.57 -5.70
CA GLY A 97 10.58 6.66 -4.90
C GLY A 97 9.75 7.04 -3.67
N ASP A 98 8.45 6.72 -3.65
CA ASP A 98 7.55 6.95 -2.50
C ASP A 98 6.58 5.78 -2.23
N ILE A 99 7.04 4.52 -2.24
CA ILE A 99 6.15 3.36 -1.99
C ILE A 99 5.87 3.20 -0.49
N CYS A 100 5.10 4.15 0.04
CA CYS A 100 4.88 4.37 1.45
C CYS A 100 3.44 4.08 1.88
N TRP A 101 3.19 4.17 3.19
CA TRP A 101 1.90 3.86 3.82
C TRP A 101 0.70 4.57 3.17
N GLY A 102 0.85 5.84 2.77
CA GLY A 102 -0.20 6.63 2.14
C GLY A 102 -0.44 6.32 0.65
N ASN A 103 0.50 5.64 -0.01
CA ASN A 103 0.47 5.38 -1.45
C ASN A 103 0.05 3.95 -1.81
N ILE A 104 -0.48 3.21 -0.84
CA ILE A 104 -1.04 1.88 -1.04
C ILE A 104 -2.55 1.92 -0.78
N MET A 105 -3.30 1.55 -1.80
CA MET A 105 -4.75 1.65 -1.83
C MET A 105 -5.37 0.27 -2.08
N MET A 106 -6.68 0.19 -1.87
CA MET A 106 -7.51 -0.99 -2.04
C MET A 106 -8.70 -0.64 -2.93
N ASP A 107 -9.13 -1.55 -3.79
CA ASP A 107 -10.47 -1.49 -4.37
C ASP A 107 -11.52 -1.86 -3.31
N PRO A 108 -12.37 -0.91 -2.87
CA PRO A 108 -13.38 -1.20 -1.88
C PRO A 108 -14.62 -1.88 -2.46
N SER A 109 -14.76 -2.05 -3.79
CA SER A 109 -16.01 -2.47 -4.45
C SER A 109 -16.64 -3.72 -3.83
N LYS A 110 -15.85 -4.78 -3.58
CA LYS A 110 -16.32 -6.03 -2.96
C LYS A 110 -16.51 -5.91 -1.44
N VAL A 111 -15.64 -5.13 -0.79
CA VAL A 111 -15.59 -4.98 0.67
C VAL A 111 -16.70 -4.06 1.17
N ILE A 112 -17.04 -3.02 0.40
CA ILE A 112 -18.07 -2.02 0.65
C ILE A 112 -18.97 -1.92 -0.59
N PRO A 113 -19.88 -2.88 -0.83
CA PRO A 113 -20.72 -2.91 -2.04
C PRO A 113 -21.63 -1.68 -2.20
N LYS A 114 -21.99 -1.02 -1.09
CA LYS A 114 -22.77 0.23 -1.09
C LYS A 114 -21.92 1.47 -1.40
N GLY A 115 -20.64 1.28 -1.70
CA GLY A 115 -19.66 2.33 -1.93
C GLY A 115 -19.31 3.12 -0.67
N THR A 116 -18.33 4.01 -0.82
CA THR A 116 -17.90 4.92 0.25
C THR A 116 -17.92 6.36 -0.26
N HIS A 117 -18.18 7.31 0.64
CA HIS A 117 -18.10 8.74 0.35
C HIS A 117 -16.64 9.20 0.46
N PHE A 118 -16.17 9.99 -0.52
CA PHE A 118 -14.76 10.38 -0.63
C PHE A 118 -14.20 11.04 0.64
N VAL A 119 -14.88 12.06 1.18
CA VAL A 119 -14.46 12.76 2.42
C VAL A 119 -14.78 11.95 3.68
N LEU A 120 -16.06 11.60 3.88
CA LEU A 120 -16.51 10.80 5.00
C LEU A 120 -16.50 9.29 4.66
N TRP A 121 -15.31 8.69 4.64
CA TRP A 121 -15.14 7.30 4.17
C TRP A 121 -16.00 6.26 4.93
N GLN A 122 -16.36 6.55 6.18
CA GLN A 122 -17.28 5.75 7.00
C GLN A 122 -18.76 6.04 6.72
N SER A 123 -19.10 6.58 5.56
CA SER A 123 -20.49 6.84 5.14
C SER A 123 -20.70 6.41 3.70
N HIS A 124 -21.82 5.75 3.43
CA HIS A 124 -22.25 5.45 2.06
C HIS A 124 -22.83 6.68 1.34
N THR A 125 -23.35 7.66 2.11
CA THR A 125 -24.17 8.76 1.59
C THR A 125 -23.61 10.15 1.88
N GLY A 126 -22.46 10.24 2.57
CA GLY A 126 -21.92 11.53 3.04
C GLY A 126 -22.68 12.14 4.22
N LYS A 127 -23.69 11.44 4.76
CA LYS A 127 -24.39 11.86 5.99
C LYS A 127 -23.73 11.18 7.20
N PRO A 128 -23.40 11.93 8.26
CA PRO A 128 -22.85 11.36 9.50
C PRO A 128 -23.91 10.51 10.22
N PHE A 129 -23.47 9.65 11.14
CA PHE A 129 -24.31 8.83 12.03
C PHE A 129 -25.21 7.76 11.37
N LYS A 130 -25.16 7.59 10.05
CA LYS A 130 -25.77 6.42 9.39
C LYS A 130 -24.92 5.17 9.58
N LYS A 131 -25.57 4.01 9.67
CA LYS A 131 -24.89 2.71 9.75
C LYS A 131 -24.00 2.52 8.52
N PHE A 132 -22.72 2.25 8.76
CA PHE A 132 -21.74 1.90 7.74
C PHE A 132 -21.54 0.40 7.69
N GLU A 133 -21.76 -0.20 6.53
CA GLU A 133 -21.73 -1.64 6.33
C GLU A 133 -20.62 -2.06 5.37
N TRP A 134 -19.83 -3.03 5.80
CA TRP A 134 -18.72 -3.59 5.04
C TRP A 134 -18.53 -5.06 5.42
N LYS A 135 -17.96 -5.83 4.49
CA LYS A 135 -17.67 -7.27 4.59
C LYS A 135 -16.20 -7.49 4.94
N THR A 136 -15.84 -8.60 5.57
CA THR A 136 -14.41 -8.91 5.79
C THR A 136 -13.72 -9.22 4.47
N ARG A 137 -12.43 -8.90 4.33
CA ARG A 137 -11.66 -9.17 3.10
C ARG A 137 -11.67 -10.67 2.80
N TRP A 138 -11.52 -11.49 3.83
CA TRP A 138 -11.55 -12.95 3.73
C TRP A 138 -12.86 -13.52 3.16
N SER A 139 -13.99 -12.85 3.40
CA SER A 139 -15.31 -13.30 2.89
C SER A 139 -15.56 -12.92 1.43
N VAL A 140 -14.76 -12.00 0.88
CA VAL A 140 -14.93 -11.48 -0.49
C VAL A 140 -13.67 -11.56 -1.34
N LYS A 141 -12.65 -12.29 -0.85
CA LYS A 141 -11.36 -12.47 -1.51
C LYS A 141 -11.52 -13.02 -2.93
N PRO A 142 -10.63 -12.65 -3.87
CA PRO A 142 -9.51 -11.73 -3.68
C PRO A 142 -9.94 -10.26 -3.65
N VAL A 143 -9.25 -9.46 -2.83
CA VAL A 143 -9.33 -7.99 -2.80
C VAL A 143 -8.11 -7.42 -3.54
N GLN A 144 -8.34 -6.44 -4.41
CA GLN A 144 -7.28 -5.84 -5.21
C GLN A 144 -6.62 -4.68 -4.46
N TYR A 145 -5.29 -4.63 -4.49
CA TYR A 145 -4.50 -3.50 -4.00
C TYR A 145 -3.83 -2.76 -5.16
N TYR A 146 -3.59 -1.47 -4.94
CA TYR A 146 -2.96 -0.59 -5.92
C TYR A 146 -1.88 0.28 -5.28
N ILE A 147 -0.79 0.50 -6.02
CA ILE A 147 0.23 1.51 -5.77
C ILE A 147 -0.19 2.77 -6.54
N ILE A 148 -0.16 3.91 -5.86
CA ILE A 148 -0.55 5.21 -6.40
C ILE A 148 0.59 6.23 -6.27
N ASP A 149 0.41 7.36 -6.94
CA ASP A 149 1.25 8.55 -6.83
C ASP A 149 2.69 8.37 -7.36
N PHE A 150 2.82 8.44 -8.68
CA PHE A 150 4.08 8.27 -9.40
C PHE A 150 4.79 9.61 -9.68
N GLY A 151 4.44 10.67 -8.95
CA GLY A 151 4.93 12.04 -9.20
C GLY A 151 6.45 12.18 -9.09
N ILE A 152 7.10 11.36 -8.26
CA ILE A 152 8.56 11.34 -8.09
C ILE A 152 9.22 10.05 -8.61
N SER A 153 8.46 9.22 -9.33
CA SER A 153 8.98 7.98 -9.89
C SER A 153 9.99 8.26 -11.00
N MET A 154 10.94 7.34 -11.15
CA MET A 154 12.04 7.48 -12.10
C MET A 154 12.26 6.20 -12.89
N LYS A 155 12.57 6.36 -14.17
CA LYS A 155 13.03 5.28 -15.04
C LYS A 155 14.54 5.14 -14.84
N CYS A 156 14.96 4.03 -14.27
CA CYS A 156 16.36 3.67 -14.11
C CYS A 156 16.92 3.10 -15.43
N LEU A 157 18.21 3.35 -15.69
CA LEU A 157 18.90 2.78 -16.85
C LEU A 157 19.03 1.25 -16.71
N ASP A 158 19.39 0.81 -15.51
CA ASP A 158 19.52 -0.59 -15.12
C ASP A 158 19.21 -0.75 -13.61
N LYS A 159 19.44 -1.94 -13.06
CA LYS A 159 19.11 -2.28 -11.67
C LYS A 159 20.09 -1.72 -10.64
N ASP A 160 21.29 -1.32 -11.07
CA ASP A 160 22.34 -0.76 -10.23
C ASP A 160 22.42 0.77 -10.37
N ALA A 161 21.58 1.34 -11.23
CA ALA A 161 21.48 2.77 -11.49
C ALA A 161 21.38 3.56 -10.19
N GLN A 162 22.31 4.49 -10.06
CA GLN A 162 22.36 5.42 -8.95
C GLN A 162 21.62 6.70 -9.31
N GLY A 163 20.86 7.25 -8.38
CA GLY A 163 20.19 8.53 -8.55
C GLY A 163 20.15 9.33 -7.25
N LEU A 164 19.88 10.62 -7.37
CA LEU A 164 19.54 11.45 -6.22
C LEU A 164 18.10 11.13 -5.81
N GLY A 165 17.95 10.59 -4.60
CA GLY A 165 16.62 10.33 -4.04
C GLY A 165 15.84 11.63 -3.83
N GLN A 166 14.55 11.60 -4.14
CA GLN A 166 13.63 12.67 -3.78
C GLN A 166 12.84 12.28 -2.53
N TRP A 167 12.68 13.21 -1.61
CA TRP A 167 12.04 12.91 -0.33
C TRP A 167 10.51 12.85 -0.43
N GLY A 168 9.96 11.64 -0.44
CA GLY A 168 8.53 11.37 -0.29
C GLY A 168 8.03 11.39 1.17
N GLN A 169 7.08 10.54 1.52
CA GLN A 169 6.51 10.43 2.87
C GLN A 169 7.47 9.83 3.89
N ASP A 170 8.23 8.80 3.50
CA ASP A 170 9.22 8.16 4.36
C ASP A 170 10.54 8.93 4.33
N LYS A 171 10.87 9.57 5.46
CA LYS A 171 12.10 10.34 5.65
C LYS A 171 13.20 9.55 6.40
N THR A 172 13.05 8.23 6.53
CA THR A 172 13.94 7.38 7.33
C THR A 172 14.95 6.57 6.51
N VAL A 173 14.89 6.66 5.18
CA VAL A 173 15.81 5.98 4.26
C VAL A 173 17.26 6.40 4.55
N PRO A 174 18.13 5.49 5.02
CA PRO A 174 19.44 5.85 5.60
C PRO A 174 20.39 6.55 4.61
N GLU A 175 20.46 6.05 3.38
CA GLU A 175 21.36 6.57 2.34
C GLU A 175 20.91 7.94 1.81
N MET A 176 19.60 8.21 1.82
CA MET A 176 19.08 9.52 1.40
C MET A 176 19.39 10.62 2.43
N LEU A 177 19.56 10.28 3.72
CA LEU A 177 19.95 11.24 4.76
C LEU A 177 21.36 11.83 4.53
N LYS A 178 22.20 11.12 3.77
CA LYS A 178 23.56 11.56 3.45
C LYS A 178 23.61 12.52 2.26
N ASN A 179 22.48 12.74 1.57
CA ASN A 179 22.41 13.45 0.28
C ASN A 179 23.39 12.89 -0.76
N GLU A 180 23.61 11.57 -0.72
CA GLU A 180 24.47 10.84 -1.66
C GLU A 180 23.62 10.17 -2.75
N TRP A 181 24.28 9.77 -3.83
CA TRP A 181 23.67 8.95 -4.87
C TRP A 181 23.34 7.57 -4.30
N CYS A 182 22.14 7.07 -4.58
CA CYS A 182 21.66 5.81 -4.06
C CYS A 182 21.00 4.94 -5.13
N ASN A 183 20.96 3.64 -4.89
CA ASN A 183 20.16 2.72 -5.69
C ASN A 183 18.68 2.94 -5.36
N LEU A 184 17.95 3.59 -6.27
CA LEU A 184 16.55 3.97 -6.07
C LEU A 184 15.62 2.75 -5.96
N LEU A 185 15.98 1.61 -6.56
CA LEU A 185 15.21 0.38 -6.39
C LEU A 185 15.34 -0.14 -4.96
N MET A 186 16.52 -0.02 -4.35
CA MET A 186 16.71 -0.40 -2.94
C MET A 186 16.05 0.58 -1.96
N VAL A 187 15.85 1.85 -2.37
CA VAL A 187 15.02 2.80 -1.63
C VAL A 187 13.58 2.29 -1.55
N ASP A 188 12.99 1.84 -2.67
CA ASP A 188 11.64 1.29 -2.67
C ASP A 188 11.49 0.06 -1.76
N ILE A 189 12.49 -0.84 -1.78
CA ILE A 189 12.51 -2.02 -0.90
C ILE A 189 12.44 -1.60 0.57
N TYR A 190 13.23 -0.60 0.95
CA TYR A 190 13.24 -0.08 2.32
C TYR A 190 11.89 0.54 2.70
N GLN A 191 11.33 1.39 1.84
CA GLN A 191 10.04 2.05 2.07
C GLN A 191 8.90 1.04 2.24
N LEU A 192 8.80 0.04 1.35
CA LEU A 192 7.79 -1.01 1.47
C LEU A 192 8.04 -1.90 2.70
N GLY A 193 9.30 -2.16 3.05
CA GLY A 193 9.67 -2.83 4.28
C GLY A 193 9.20 -2.08 5.53
N ASN A 194 9.28 -0.74 5.52
CA ASN A 194 8.75 0.10 6.59
C ASN A 194 7.22 0.05 6.68
N VAL A 195 6.50 -0.06 5.56
CA VAL A 195 5.05 -0.34 5.57
C VAL A 195 4.77 -1.65 6.31
N PHE A 196 5.56 -2.70 6.10
CA PHE A 196 5.41 -3.96 6.80
C PHE A 196 5.76 -3.84 8.28
N LYS A 197 6.83 -3.13 8.66
CA LYS A 197 7.13 -2.81 10.07
C LYS A 197 6.01 -2.07 10.75
N GLN A 198 5.41 -1.09 10.07
CA GLN A 198 4.27 -0.36 10.59
C GLN A 198 3.06 -1.28 10.79
N CYS A 199 2.78 -2.20 9.86
CA CYS A 199 1.75 -3.24 10.04
C CYS A 199 2.04 -4.13 11.25
N LEU A 200 3.26 -4.66 11.38
CA LEU A 200 3.71 -5.51 12.49
C LEU A 200 3.56 -4.79 13.84
N SER A 201 3.84 -3.48 13.91
CA SER A 201 3.64 -2.69 15.13
C SER A 201 2.18 -2.37 15.44
N THR A 202 1.31 -2.44 14.42
CA THR A 202 -0.13 -2.10 14.53
C THR A 202 -0.99 -3.32 14.82
N TYR A 203 -0.51 -4.53 14.50
CA TYR A 203 -1.28 -5.76 14.57
C TYR A 203 -0.53 -6.87 15.28
N GLN A 204 -1.21 -7.57 16.18
CA GLN A 204 -0.73 -8.83 16.74
C GLN A 204 -1.15 -10.00 15.84
N GLY A 205 -0.27 -10.99 15.65
CA GLY A 205 -0.50 -12.18 14.82
C GLY A 205 0.03 -12.08 13.40
N LEU A 206 0.92 -11.12 13.14
CA LEU A 206 1.64 -10.97 11.86
C LEU A 206 3.12 -11.38 11.96
N ASP A 207 3.52 -12.00 13.07
CA ASP A 207 4.92 -12.25 13.45
C ASP A 207 5.71 -13.01 12.38
N ALA A 208 5.05 -13.86 11.59
CA ALA A 208 5.66 -14.59 10.47
C ALA A 208 6.29 -13.69 9.40
N PHE A 209 5.94 -12.40 9.33
CA PHE A 209 6.49 -11.42 8.39
C PHE A 209 7.63 -10.57 8.97
N ALA A 210 8.00 -10.76 10.24
CA ALA A 210 9.02 -9.95 10.90
C ALA A 210 10.39 -10.04 10.19
N GLU A 211 10.87 -11.24 9.91
CA GLU A 211 12.16 -11.46 9.24
C GLU A 211 12.21 -10.83 7.85
N LEU A 212 11.12 -10.91 7.08
CA LEU A 212 11.03 -10.26 5.77
C LEU A 212 11.12 -8.74 5.91
N ALA A 213 10.35 -8.14 6.82
CA ALA A 213 10.38 -6.70 7.04
C ALA A 213 11.76 -6.21 7.52
N ASP A 214 12.44 -6.97 8.37
CA ASP A 214 13.79 -6.66 8.83
C ASP A 214 14.84 -6.79 7.72
N ALA A 215 14.73 -7.80 6.86
CA ALA A 215 15.59 -7.95 5.69
C ALA A 215 15.43 -6.78 4.71
N MET A 216 14.19 -6.37 4.42
CA MET A 216 13.90 -5.25 3.52
C MET A 216 14.38 -3.90 4.07
N THR A 217 14.47 -3.74 5.39
CA THR A 217 14.82 -2.47 6.05
C THR A 217 16.24 -2.43 6.61
N LYS A 218 17.15 -3.24 6.05
CA LYS A 218 18.58 -3.17 6.38
C LYS A 218 19.14 -1.78 6.11
N GLN A 219 20.04 -1.32 6.99
CA GLN A 219 20.65 0.00 6.87
C GLN A 219 21.52 0.10 5.62
N ASN A 220 22.30 -0.94 5.34
CA ASN A 220 23.07 -1.06 4.11
C ASN A 220 22.14 -1.49 2.96
N PRO A 221 21.98 -0.71 1.88
CA PRO A 221 21.11 -1.07 0.75
C PRO A 221 21.53 -2.37 0.06
N ASN A 222 22.81 -2.71 0.05
CA ASN A 222 23.32 -3.95 -0.58
C ASN A 222 23.00 -5.22 0.22
N GLU A 223 22.54 -5.09 1.46
CA GLU A 223 22.09 -6.21 2.29
C GLU A 223 20.58 -6.44 2.20
N ARG A 224 19.86 -5.56 1.50
CA ARG A 224 18.41 -5.70 1.28
C ARG A 224 18.18 -6.74 0.19
N PRO A 225 17.11 -7.55 0.28
CA PRO A 225 16.70 -8.41 -0.82
C PRO A 225 16.23 -7.57 -2.00
N THR A 226 16.40 -8.08 -3.22
CA THR A 226 15.72 -7.55 -4.40
C THR A 226 14.20 -7.73 -4.29
N ALA A 227 13.42 -7.06 -5.14
CA ALA A 227 11.97 -7.26 -5.18
C ALA A 227 11.60 -8.74 -5.45
N ALA A 228 12.30 -9.39 -6.38
CA ALA A 228 12.08 -10.81 -6.69
C ALA A 228 12.41 -11.75 -5.51
N GLU A 229 13.48 -11.46 -4.78
CA GLU A 229 13.80 -12.20 -3.54
C GLU A 229 12.77 -11.95 -2.44
N SER A 230 12.30 -10.71 -2.29
CA SER A 230 11.24 -10.35 -1.34
C SER A 230 9.94 -11.11 -1.65
N VAL A 231 9.55 -11.21 -2.93
CA VAL A 231 8.41 -12.03 -3.37
C VAL A 231 8.63 -13.51 -3.02
N ARG A 232 9.84 -14.05 -3.23
CA ARG A 232 10.18 -15.45 -2.92
C ARG A 232 10.08 -15.73 -1.41
N MET A 233 10.61 -14.85 -0.59
CA MET A 233 10.51 -14.91 0.88
C MET A 233 9.05 -14.86 1.32
N CYS A 234 8.26 -13.94 0.77
CA CYS A 234 6.82 -13.86 1.05
C CYS A 234 6.07 -15.13 0.65
N LYS A 235 6.33 -15.67 -0.54
CA LYS A 235 5.71 -16.93 -0.99
C LYS A 235 6.04 -18.11 -0.06
N LYS A 236 7.27 -18.16 0.48
CA LYS A 236 7.65 -19.15 1.49
C LYS A 236 6.81 -19.00 2.77
N ILE A 237 6.70 -17.79 3.30
CA ILE A 237 5.86 -17.51 4.48
C ILE A 237 4.41 -17.96 4.26
N ILE A 238 3.86 -17.68 3.07
CA ILE A 238 2.49 -18.08 2.71
C ILE A 238 2.35 -19.60 2.60
N ALA A 239 3.32 -20.28 2.00
CA ALA A 239 3.33 -21.74 1.91
C ALA A 239 3.36 -22.39 3.30
N ASP A 240 4.23 -21.91 4.20
CA ASP A 240 4.34 -22.39 5.57
C ASP A 240 3.05 -22.13 6.38
N THR A 241 2.46 -20.95 6.20
CA THR A 241 1.18 -20.58 6.83
C THR A 241 0.02 -21.46 6.31
N THR A 242 0.04 -21.80 5.04
CA THR A 242 -0.98 -22.68 4.43
C THR A 242 -0.80 -24.12 4.89
N GLY A 243 0.43 -24.62 4.92
CA GLY A 243 0.73 -26.00 5.38
C GLY A 243 0.40 -26.25 6.85
N THR A 244 0.25 -25.18 7.64
CA THR A 244 -0.13 -25.24 9.06
C THR A 244 -1.59 -24.83 9.33
N ASP A 245 -2.41 -24.66 8.28
CA ASP A 245 -3.82 -24.20 8.35
C ASP A 245 -4.00 -22.87 9.14
N ASN A 246 -2.96 -22.04 9.15
CA ASN A 246 -2.91 -20.82 9.94
C ASN A 246 -3.49 -19.60 9.20
N MET A 247 -3.98 -19.76 7.97
CA MET A 247 -4.53 -18.66 7.17
C MET A 247 -5.73 -17.98 7.84
N THR A 248 -6.51 -18.74 8.61
CA THR A 248 -7.64 -18.23 9.39
C THR A 248 -7.27 -17.80 10.82
N ASN A 249 -5.98 -17.76 11.17
CA ASN A 249 -5.55 -17.25 12.46
C ASN A 249 -5.93 -15.79 12.63
N ARG A 250 -6.42 -15.45 13.82
CA ARG A 250 -6.90 -14.11 14.13
C ARG A 250 -5.76 -13.12 14.23
N VAL A 251 -5.91 -12.03 13.50
CA VAL A 251 -5.07 -10.84 13.58
C VAL A 251 -5.82 -9.75 14.34
N TRP A 252 -5.16 -9.13 15.31
CA TRP A 252 -5.78 -8.14 16.21
C TRP A 252 -5.12 -6.79 16.06
N LYS A 253 -5.90 -5.76 15.71
CA LYS A 253 -5.39 -4.39 15.74
C LYS A 253 -5.15 -3.96 17.19
N ILE A 254 -3.97 -3.42 17.44
CA ILE A 254 -3.54 -2.98 18.76
C ILE A 254 -3.92 -1.50 18.93
N LYS A 255 -4.54 -1.17 20.06
CA LYS A 255 -4.76 0.21 20.50
C LYS A 255 -3.71 0.55 21.54
N ARG A 256 -2.94 1.62 21.30
CA ARG A 256 -2.09 2.22 22.34
C ARG A 256 -2.98 3.02 23.29
N LEU A 257 -2.98 2.64 24.56
CA LEU A 257 -3.58 3.39 25.64
C LEU A 257 -2.48 4.07 26.43
N VAL A 258 -2.72 5.34 26.76
CA VAL A 258 -1.86 6.10 27.67
C VAL A 258 -2.51 6.00 29.05
N ASP A 259 -1.88 5.26 29.96
CA ASP A 259 -2.35 5.15 31.33
C ASP A 259 -1.75 6.31 32.16
N GLY A 260 -2.61 7.24 32.58
CA GLY A 260 -2.21 8.46 33.30
C GLY A 260 -1.92 8.27 34.79
N LYS A 261 -0.99 7.38 35.17
CA LYS A 261 -0.52 7.30 36.57
C LYS A 261 0.95 7.67 36.69
N LEU A 262 1.17 8.89 37.17
CA LEU A 262 2.47 9.51 37.40
C LEU A 262 3.01 9.11 38.77
N GLY A 263 4.10 8.35 38.75
CA GLY A 263 5.08 8.25 39.83
C GLY A 263 6.43 8.00 39.19
N SER A 264 7.23 9.06 39.03
CA SER A 264 8.54 9.11 38.37
C SER A 264 8.60 8.68 36.88
N GLY A 265 8.59 9.68 35.99
CA GLY A 265 9.45 9.72 34.79
C GLY A 265 9.10 8.90 33.55
N LEU A 266 8.23 7.88 33.59
CA LEU A 266 7.87 7.09 32.41
C LEU A 266 6.36 6.88 32.30
N MET A 267 5.72 7.45 31.27
CA MET A 267 4.37 7.03 30.88
C MET A 267 4.45 5.57 30.43
N LEU A 268 3.81 4.67 31.15
CA LEU A 268 3.65 3.28 30.72
C LEU A 268 2.55 3.24 29.65
N THR A 269 2.92 2.84 28.43
CA THR A 269 1.95 2.57 27.37
C THR A 269 1.43 1.15 27.50
N LYS A 270 0.11 0.98 27.59
CA LYS A 270 -0.53 -0.33 27.56
C LYS A 270 -1.08 -0.61 26.16
N LEU A 271 -1.02 -1.88 25.75
CA LEU A 271 -1.53 -2.34 24.47
C LEU A 271 -2.81 -3.16 24.69
N GLU A 272 -3.91 -2.79 24.02
CA GLU A 272 -5.16 -3.54 24.06
C GLU A 272 -5.59 -4.02 22.67
N ARG A 273 -6.10 -5.26 22.58
CA ARG A 273 -6.66 -5.81 21.35
C ARG A 273 -8.03 -5.20 21.08
N MET A 274 -8.23 -4.62 19.90
CA MET A 274 -9.54 -4.14 19.49
C MET A 274 -10.34 -5.22 18.76
N ARG A 275 -11.54 -5.52 19.26
CA ARG A 275 -12.52 -6.30 18.50
C ARG A 275 -13.16 -5.38 17.46
N VAL A 276 -12.76 -5.56 16.20
CA VAL A 276 -13.34 -4.79 15.08
C VAL A 276 -14.74 -5.34 14.77
N ARG A 277 -15.76 -4.49 14.81
CA ARG A 277 -17.11 -4.83 14.33
C ARG A 277 -17.17 -4.63 12.81
N CYS A 278 -17.52 -5.69 12.08
CA CYS A 278 -17.96 -5.58 10.68
C CYS A 278 -19.47 -5.35 10.63
N GLY A 279 -19.97 -4.65 9.61
CA GLY A 279 -21.40 -4.37 9.47
C GLY A 279 -22.23 -5.61 9.11
N TRP A 280 -21.56 -6.69 8.72
CA TRP A 280 -22.14 -7.99 8.41
C TRP A 280 -21.25 -9.10 8.97
N ASN A 281 -21.81 -9.92 9.86
CA ASN A 281 -21.13 -11.07 10.44
C ASN A 281 -21.85 -12.32 9.92
N PRO A 282 -21.41 -12.94 8.82
CA PRO A 282 -21.85 -14.30 8.55
C PRO A 282 -21.22 -15.13 9.67
N THR A 283 -22.06 -15.70 10.51
CA THR A 283 -21.71 -16.75 11.47
C THR A 283 -20.60 -17.64 10.91
N ILE A 284 -19.51 -17.72 11.67
CA ILE A 284 -18.56 -18.85 11.63
C ILE A 284 -19.34 -20.09 12.08
#